data_AF-A0A5C3NNA8-F1
#
_entry.id   AF-A0A5C3NNA8-F1
#
_cell.length_a   1.000
_cell.length_b   1.000
_cell.length_c   1.000
_cell.angle_alpha   90.00
_cell.angle_beta   90.00
_cell.angle_gamma   90.00
#
_symmetry.space_group_name_H-M   'P 1'
#
loop_
_entity.id
_entity.type
_entity.pdbx_description
1 polymer ?
#
loop_
_entity_poly.entity_id
_entity_poly.type
_entity_poly.pdbx_seq_one_letter_code
_entity_poly.pdbx_strand_id
1 'polypeptide(L)'
;MSIEDCWEGLSVANANPALRRCRECGRGQDEGHRLQRCTGCFLVLYCSKSCQKTGWKTHKLSCGTDATATERLSDPEWNVQMRTLGFSNFSSFSDVVQQWRDANGWAIHLCASVLVMQGGGILASQNPQKIVSLSLTRRRSVTPDLPSSRNPSTMLVVEDLRLLDLEESLTKGPDLRAQWERGAPARAAKREKYATHPLFAGILPVVFTFDELPAAAATIYIAQCHPNPGTRPFAEQLAPIRDTILEDLMHLGMDSINAGFSLRAVLGASEGVLPGQFVRSHGTWTWQQLFSDWSQYRRGQHTGLDQTIDKLRSGFTPSTLLEMFQCLVLS
;
A
#
# COMPACT_ATOMS: atom_id res chain seq x y z
N MET A 1 18.16 14.83 -1.26
CA MET A 1 17.25 13.68 -1.19
C MET A 1 17.48 12.85 -2.43
N SER A 2 17.88 11.60 -2.28
CA SER A 2 18.13 10.64 -3.38
C SER A 2 16.83 9.96 -3.80
N ILE A 3 16.83 9.24 -4.92
CA ILE A 3 15.66 8.44 -5.36
C ILE A 3 15.26 7.38 -4.34
N GLU A 4 16.24 6.96 -3.54
CA GLU A 4 16.03 6.14 -2.37
C GLU A 4 15.04 6.83 -1.44
N ASP A 5 14.95 8.16 -1.28
CA ASP A 5 13.97 8.85 -0.42
C ASP A 5 12.49 8.72 -0.86
N CYS A 6 12.22 8.56 -2.17
CA CYS A 6 10.86 8.23 -2.68
C CYS A 6 10.44 6.85 -2.11
N TRP A 7 11.39 5.92 -2.07
CA TRP A 7 11.20 4.56 -1.57
C TRP A 7 11.49 4.41 -0.08
N GLU A 8 12.39 5.13 0.57
CA GLU A 8 12.74 5.07 1.99
C GLU A 8 11.51 5.46 2.79
N GLY A 9 10.66 6.36 2.31
CA GLY A 9 9.34 6.58 2.92
C GLY A 9 8.47 5.32 3.00
N LEU A 10 8.53 4.43 2.00
CA LEU A 10 7.81 3.15 1.92
C LEU A 10 8.61 1.97 2.50
N SER A 11 9.93 1.96 2.34
CA SER A 11 10.93 0.98 2.76
C SER A 11 11.21 1.13 4.25
N VAL A 12 11.43 2.33 4.79
CA VAL A 12 11.50 2.58 6.25
C VAL A 12 10.15 2.27 6.90
N ALA A 13 9.02 2.58 6.24
CA ALA A 13 7.70 2.22 6.76
C ALA A 13 7.44 0.71 6.75
N ASN A 14 7.99 -0.05 5.79
CA ASN A 14 7.84 -1.51 5.66
C ASN A 14 8.98 -2.31 6.28
N ALA A 15 10.12 -1.70 6.60
CA ALA A 15 11.28 -2.33 7.22
C ALA A 15 11.01 -2.65 8.69
N ASN A 16 10.11 -1.89 9.35
CA ASN A 16 9.61 -2.33 10.65
C ASN A 16 8.64 -3.50 10.46
N PRO A 17 8.93 -4.67 11.04
CA PRO A 17 8.09 -5.84 10.85
C PRO A 17 6.74 -5.73 11.57
N ALA A 18 6.58 -4.87 12.58
CA ALA A 18 5.31 -4.69 13.28
C ALA A 18 4.29 -3.85 12.48
N LEU A 19 3.05 -4.37 12.32
CA LEU A 19 1.98 -3.60 11.66
C LEU A 19 1.53 -2.40 12.47
N ARG A 20 1.33 -2.58 13.78
CA ARG A 20 0.92 -1.51 14.68
C ARG A 20 2.14 -0.83 15.27
N ARG A 21 2.43 0.38 14.79
CA ARG A 21 3.60 1.17 15.19
C ARG A 21 3.28 2.64 15.36
N CYS A 22 4.10 3.32 16.15
CA CYS A 22 4.06 4.76 16.29
C CYS A 22 4.41 5.42 14.95
N ARG A 23 3.59 6.36 14.49
CA ARG A 23 3.82 7.10 13.25
C ARG A 23 5.09 7.96 13.28
N GLU A 24 5.47 8.43 14.47
CA GLU A 24 6.60 9.34 14.63
C GLU A 24 7.92 8.58 14.81
N CYS A 25 7.99 7.68 15.79
CA CYS A 25 9.26 6.99 16.12
C CYS A 25 9.37 5.58 15.56
N GLY A 26 8.34 5.10 14.86
CA GLY A 26 8.32 3.76 14.26
C GLY A 26 8.24 2.60 15.25
N ARG A 27 8.32 2.81 16.57
CA ARG A 27 8.28 1.71 17.55
C ARG A 27 6.96 0.96 17.50
N GLY A 28 7.04 -0.36 17.48
CA GLY A 28 5.89 -1.26 17.57
C GLY A 28 5.19 -1.16 18.92
N GLN A 29 3.97 -1.68 19.00
CA GLN A 29 3.31 -1.90 20.29
C GLN A 29 3.96 -3.07 21.03
N ASP A 30 4.23 -2.91 22.33
CA ASP A 30 4.69 -3.99 23.22
C ASP A 30 3.97 -3.92 24.59
N GLU A 31 4.28 -4.83 25.50
CA GLU A 31 3.64 -4.90 26.84
C GLU A 31 3.86 -3.63 27.68
N GLY A 32 4.94 -2.87 27.43
CA GLY A 32 5.26 -1.61 28.11
C GLY A 32 4.82 -0.35 27.35
N HIS A 33 4.52 -0.45 26.06
CA HIS A 33 4.24 0.70 25.18
C HIS A 33 2.92 0.52 24.43
N ARG A 34 1.83 1.01 25.04
CA ARG A 34 0.51 1.02 24.39
C ARG A 34 0.36 2.22 23.45
N LEU A 35 0.17 1.93 22.17
CA LEU A 35 -0.12 2.94 21.16
C LEU A 35 -1.51 3.57 21.39
N GLN A 36 -1.56 4.89 21.30
CA GLN A 36 -2.75 5.72 21.39
C GLN A 36 -3.15 6.20 20.00
N ARG A 37 -4.46 6.22 19.72
CA ARG A 37 -4.98 6.78 18.47
C ARG A 37 -5.04 8.30 18.56
N CYS A 38 -4.81 8.97 17.44
CA CYS A 38 -5.18 10.37 17.29
C CYS A 38 -6.70 10.51 17.45
N THR A 39 -7.14 11.39 18.34
CA THR A 39 -8.57 11.60 18.64
C THR A 39 -9.33 12.36 17.55
N GLY A 40 -8.62 12.91 16.55
CA GLY A 40 -9.22 13.62 15.43
C GLY A 40 -9.59 12.71 14.26
N CYS A 41 -8.66 11.86 13.82
CA CYS A 41 -8.88 10.96 12.68
C CYS A 41 -9.10 9.50 13.08
N PHE A 42 -8.69 9.08 14.28
CA PHE A 42 -8.68 7.68 14.73
C PHE A 42 -7.86 6.69 13.88
N LEU A 43 -7.13 7.17 12.86
CA LEU A 43 -6.34 6.32 11.96
C LEU A 43 -4.89 6.16 12.40
N VAL A 44 -4.29 7.23 12.91
CA VAL A 44 -2.85 7.29 13.20
C VAL A 44 -2.57 6.94 14.65
N LEU A 45 -1.55 6.11 14.87
CA LEU A 45 -1.10 5.66 16.19
C LEU A 45 0.17 6.38 16.64
N TYR A 46 0.23 6.73 17.93
CA TYR A 46 1.39 7.31 18.59
C TYR A 46 1.66 6.61 19.92
N CYS A 47 2.92 6.38 20.27
CA CYS A 47 3.26 5.80 21.58
C CYS A 47 3.14 6.81 22.74
N SER A 48 3.13 8.12 22.45
CA SER A 48 3.03 9.16 23.47
C SER A 48 2.47 10.47 22.90
N LYS A 49 1.98 11.34 23.79
CA LYS A 49 1.62 12.72 23.44
C LYS A 49 2.81 13.51 22.89
N SER A 50 4.03 13.20 23.32
CA SER A 50 5.25 13.82 22.78
C SER A 50 5.42 13.47 21.31
N CYS A 51 5.36 12.17 20.96
CA CYS A 51 5.40 11.73 19.57
C CYS A 51 4.28 12.33 18.72
N GLN A 52 3.06 12.43 19.26
CA GLN A 52 1.96 13.09 18.55
C GLN A 52 2.25 14.57 18.28
N LYS A 53 2.78 15.31 19.26
CA LYS A 53 3.12 16.73 19.11
C LYS A 53 4.23 16.94 18.09
N THR A 54 5.28 16.11 18.11
CA THR A 54 6.37 16.16 17.14
C THR A 54 5.86 15.92 15.73
N GLY A 55 5.06 14.87 15.54
CA GLY A 55 4.48 14.51 14.24
C GLY A 55 3.28 15.36 13.82
N TRP A 56 2.79 16.29 14.66
CA TRP A 56 1.55 17.02 14.38
C TRP A 56 1.66 17.91 13.14
N LYS A 57 2.82 18.54 12.92
CA LYS A 57 3.03 19.43 11.76
C LYS A 57 2.76 18.73 10.43
N THR A 58 3.14 17.46 10.31
CA THR A 58 2.93 16.64 9.12
C THR A 58 1.58 15.95 9.16
N HIS A 59 1.17 15.41 10.32
CA HIS A 59 -0.09 14.69 10.46
C HIS A 59 -1.32 15.57 10.24
N LYS A 60 -1.36 16.82 10.74
CA LYS A 60 -2.53 17.71 10.61
C LYS A 60 -3.02 17.87 9.17
N LEU A 61 -2.11 17.76 8.20
CA LEU A 61 -2.37 17.92 6.76
C LEU A 61 -3.15 16.73 6.18
N SER A 62 -3.08 15.56 6.83
CA SER A 62 -3.84 14.35 6.48
C SER A 62 -4.96 14.06 7.48
N CYS A 63 -4.84 14.52 8.73
CA CYS A 63 -5.83 14.31 9.78
C CYS A 63 -7.23 14.84 9.39
N GLY A 64 -7.29 15.96 8.66
CA GLY A 64 -8.54 16.57 8.19
C GLY A 64 -9.21 15.82 7.03
N THR A 65 -8.42 15.17 6.16
CA THR A 65 -8.95 14.29 5.11
C THR A 65 -9.68 13.08 5.72
N ASP A 66 -9.19 12.65 6.89
CA ASP A 66 -9.72 11.52 7.66
C ASP A 66 -10.73 11.94 8.76
N ALA A 67 -10.99 13.25 8.96
CA ALA A 67 -11.84 13.74 10.05
C ALA A 67 -13.32 13.35 9.91
N THR A 68 -13.76 12.99 8.70
CA THR A 68 -15.07 12.33 8.48
C THR A 68 -15.19 11.01 9.24
N ALA A 69 -14.08 10.40 9.68
CA ALA A 69 -14.11 9.27 10.61
C ALA A 69 -14.89 9.63 11.88
N THR A 70 -14.76 10.85 12.42
CA THR A 70 -15.49 11.27 13.64
C THR A 70 -16.99 11.39 13.39
N GLU A 71 -17.39 11.94 12.23
CA GLU A 71 -18.79 11.99 11.79
C GLU A 71 -19.34 10.58 11.57
N ARG A 72 -18.62 9.72 10.84
CA ARG A 72 -18.98 8.31 10.57
C ARG A 72 -19.02 7.45 11.82
N LEU A 73 -18.14 7.70 12.80
CA LEU A 73 -18.17 7.03 14.11
C LEU A 73 -19.44 7.40 14.90
N SER A 74 -19.94 8.61 14.69
CA SER A 74 -21.13 9.14 15.37
C SER A 74 -22.44 8.79 14.63
N ASP A 75 -22.35 8.33 13.37
CA ASP A 75 -23.49 7.93 12.55
C ASP A 75 -23.97 6.50 12.90
N PRO A 76 -25.22 6.33 13.38
CA PRO A 76 -25.78 5.01 13.67
C PRO A 76 -25.84 4.08 12.45
N GLU A 77 -26.07 4.63 11.25
CA GLU A 77 -26.20 3.85 10.01
C GLU A 77 -24.89 3.16 9.65
N TRP A 78 -23.77 3.89 9.79
CA TRP A 78 -22.44 3.34 9.64
C TRP A 78 -22.19 2.18 10.60
N ASN A 79 -22.59 2.29 11.87
CA ASN A 79 -22.40 1.20 12.82
C ASN A 79 -23.23 -0.05 12.47
N VAL A 80 -24.42 0.10 11.90
CA VAL A 80 -25.23 -1.02 11.38
C VAL A 80 -24.52 -1.68 10.19
N GLN A 81 -24.09 -0.89 9.21
CA GLN A 81 -23.36 -1.37 8.04
C GLN A 81 -22.08 -2.11 8.43
N MET A 82 -21.32 -1.59 9.39
CA MET A 82 -20.12 -2.24 9.92
C MET A 82 -20.43 -3.62 10.49
N ARG A 83 -21.52 -3.76 11.26
CA ARG A 83 -21.94 -5.05 11.82
C ARG A 83 -22.36 -6.04 10.73
N THR A 84 -23.03 -5.59 9.68
CA THR A 84 -23.37 -6.41 8.50
C THR A 84 -22.11 -6.93 7.81
N LEU A 85 -21.06 -6.12 7.74
CA LEU A 85 -19.75 -6.52 7.22
C LEU A 85 -18.91 -7.35 8.23
N GLY A 86 -19.46 -7.63 9.40
CA GLY A 86 -18.84 -8.42 10.47
C GLY A 86 -17.75 -7.69 11.26
N PHE A 87 -17.78 -6.35 11.27
CA PHE A 87 -16.96 -5.50 12.13
C PHE A 87 -17.80 -4.97 13.30
N SER A 88 -17.19 -4.80 14.48
CA SER A 88 -17.93 -4.33 15.66
C SER A 88 -18.38 -2.86 15.54
N ASN A 89 -17.60 -2.05 14.81
CA ASN A 89 -17.80 -0.62 14.59
C ASN A 89 -16.83 -0.12 13.50
N PHE A 90 -16.97 1.15 13.10
CA PHE A 90 -16.13 1.76 12.07
C PHE A 90 -14.64 1.80 12.45
N SER A 91 -14.31 1.99 13.73
CA SER A 91 -12.91 1.97 14.17
C SER A 91 -12.26 0.61 13.92
N SER A 92 -12.97 -0.49 14.20
CA SER A 92 -12.45 -1.85 13.95
C SER A 92 -12.25 -2.11 12.46
N PHE A 93 -13.16 -1.64 11.61
CA PHE A 93 -13.02 -1.73 10.15
C PHE A 93 -11.81 -0.92 9.69
N SER A 94 -11.72 0.33 10.11
CA SER A 94 -10.65 1.23 9.71
C SER A 94 -9.28 0.75 10.15
N ASP A 95 -9.16 0.14 11.34
CA ASP A 95 -7.92 -0.50 11.80
C ASP A 95 -7.50 -1.66 10.89
N VAL A 96 -8.46 -2.46 10.41
CA VAL A 96 -8.18 -3.59 9.49
C VAL A 96 -7.75 -3.08 8.13
N VAL A 97 -8.45 -2.09 7.57
CA VAL A 97 -8.08 -1.48 6.29
C VAL A 97 -6.70 -0.85 6.38
N GLN A 98 -6.40 -0.11 7.46
CA GLN A 98 -5.07 0.49 7.63
C GLN A 98 -3.98 -0.57 7.75
N GLN A 99 -4.18 -1.61 8.56
CA GLN A 99 -3.19 -2.67 8.73
C GLN A 99 -3.01 -3.49 7.46
N TRP A 100 -4.07 -3.74 6.69
CA TRP A 100 -3.99 -4.42 5.41
C TRP A 100 -3.22 -3.58 4.38
N ARG A 101 -3.47 -2.27 4.32
CA ARG A 101 -2.68 -1.35 3.47
C ARG A 101 -1.22 -1.31 3.87
N ASP A 102 -0.92 -1.25 5.16
CA ASP A 102 0.45 -1.25 5.68
C ASP A 102 1.15 -2.60 5.44
N ALA A 103 0.42 -3.72 5.50
CA ALA A 103 0.96 -5.05 5.21
C ALA A 103 1.37 -5.16 3.74
N ASN A 104 0.53 -4.63 2.85
CA ASN A 104 0.60 -4.84 1.40
C ASN A 104 1.10 -3.61 0.62
N GLY A 105 1.59 -2.57 1.30
CA GLY A 105 1.90 -1.28 0.70
C GLY A 105 2.97 -1.35 -0.40
N TRP A 106 3.94 -2.25 -0.26
CA TRP A 106 4.97 -2.49 -1.29
C TRP A 106 4.32 -2.99 -2.59
N ALA A 107 3.49 -4.03 -2.49
CA ALA A 107 2.79 -4.63 -3.63
C ALA A 107 1.75 -3.68 -4.25
N ILE A 108 1.01 -2.92 -3.45
CA ILE A 108 0.07 -1.90 -3.95
C ILE A 108 0.81 -0.86 -4.80
N HIS A 109 1.98 -0.41 -4.34
CA HIS A 109 2.80 0.50 -5.11
C HIS A 109 3.32 -0.14 -6.40
N LEU A 110 3.84 -1.37 -6.33
CA LEU A 110 4.27 -2.11 -7.51
C LEU A 110 3.16 -2.14 -8.57
N CYS A 111 1.96 -2.61 -8.20
CA CYS A 111 0.85 -2.72 -9.13
C CYS A 111 0.41 -1.34 -9.69
N ALA A 112 0.34 -0.31 -8.84
CA ALA A 112 0.00 1.03 -9.29
C ALA A 112 1.02 1.60 -10.30
N SER A 113 2.31 1.37 -10.06
CA SER A 113 3.38 1.74 -10.99
C SER A 113 3.31 0.96 -12.29
N VAL A 114 3.07 -0.36 -12.23
CA VAL A 114 2.92 -1.20 -13.42
C VAL A 114 1.77 -0.69 -14.30
N LEU A 115 0.62 -0.37 -13.70
CA LEU A 115 -0.51 0.22 -14.43
C LEU A 115 -0.14 1.54 -15.11
N VAL A 116 0.59 2.42 -14.43
CA VAL A 116 1.08 3.67 -15.02
C VAL A 116 1.97 3.39 -16.22
N MET A 117 2.89 2.43 -16.12
CA MET A 117 3.78 2.08 -17.22
C MET A 117 3.05 1.45 -18.41
N GLN A 118 2.10 0.55 -18.15
CA GLN A 118 1.21 -0.01 -19.19
C GLN A 118 0.33 1.07 -19.83
N GLY A 119 -0.07 2.09 -19.07
CA GLY A 119 -0.85 3.24 -19.53
C GLY A 119 -0.06 4.32 -20.28
N GLY A 120 1.18 4.06 -20.70
CA GLY A 120 2.02 5.01 -21.44
C GLY A 120 3.04 5.77 -20.58
N GLY A 121 3.21 5.37 -19.32
CA GLY A 121 4.23 5.91 -18.42
C GLY A 121 3.79 7.16 -17.65
N ILE A 122 4.74 7.71 -16.87
CA ILE A 122 4.46 8.77 -15.89
C ILE A 122 3.90 10.03 -16.57
N LEU A 123 4.47 10.47 -17.69
CA LEU A 123 4.01 11.67 -18.40
C LEU A 123 2.55 11.51 -18.87
N ALA A 124 2.21 10.36 -19.46
CA ALA A 124 0.85 10.06 -19.88
C ALA A 124 -0.12 9.97 -18.70
N SER A 125 0.36 9.56 -17.52
CA SER A 125 -0.47 9.49 -16.30
C SER A 125 -0.77 10.85 -15.66
N GLN A 126 -0.10 11.92 -16.08
CA GLN A 126 -0.22 13.24 -15.47
C GLN A 126 -1.09 14.20 -16.28
N ASN A 127 -1.25 13.96 -17.57
CA ASN A 127 -2.05 14.83 -18.43
C ASN A 127 -2.88 14.02 -19.46
N PRO A 128 -4.21 13.87 -19.24
CA PRO A 128 -4.92 14.25 -18.02
C PRO A 128 -4.49 13.40 -16.81
N GLN A 129 -4.58 13.97 -15.60
CA GLN A 129 -4.21 13.29 -14.36
C GLN A 129 -5.00 11.97 -14.23
N LYS A 130 -4.28 10.89 -13.98
CA LYS A 130 -4.87 9.57 -13.74
C LYS A 130 -5.01 9.27 -12.25
N ILE A 131 -5.91 8.36 -11.93
CA ILE A 131 -6.14 7.79 -10.61
C ILE A 131 -6.15 6.27 -10.71
N VAL A 132 -5.55 5.58 -9.74
CA VAL A 132 -5.66 4.13 -9.63
C VAL A 132 -6.85 3.80 -8.74
N SER A 133 -7.81 3.05 -9.26
CA SER A 133 -8.92 2.49 -8.49
C SER A 133 -8.63 1.05 -8.13
N LEU A 134 -8.65 0.74 -6.84
CA LEU A 134 -8.40 -0.59 -6.28
C LEU A 134 -9.67 -1.07 -5.58
N SER A 135 -10.36 -2.03 -6.21
CA SER A 135 -11.59 -2.61 -5.67
C SER A 135 -11.27 -3.71 -4.66
N LEU A 136 -11.87 -3.58 -3.48
CA LEU A 136 -11.67 -4.46 -2.34
C LEU A 136 -12.96 -5.15 -1.96
N THR A 137 -12.85 -6.44 -1.69
CA THR A 137 -13.89 -7.19 -0.98
C THR A 137 -13.31 -7.86 0.25
N ARG A 138 -14.20 -8.22 1.17
CA ARG A 138 -13.80 -8.95 2.37
C ARG A 138 -13.47 -10.40 1.99
N ARG A 139 -12.34 -10.91 2.47
CA ARG A 139 -12.06 -12.35 2.38
C ARG A 139 -13.09 -13.11 3.23
N ARG A 140 -13.86 -13.99 2.57
CA ARG A 140 -14.77 -14.91 3.27
C ARG A 140 -13.93 -16.02 3.89
N SER A 141 -14.04 -16.18 5.21
CA SER A 141 -13.43 -17.30 5.93
C SER A 141 -14.43 -18.44 6.01
N VAL A 142 -13.99 -19.67 5.71
CA VAL A 142 -14.79 -20.89 5.89
C VAL A 142 -14.88 -21.25 7.37
N THR A 143 -13.87 -20.90 8.17
CA THR A 143 -13.85 -21.11 9.62
C THR A 143 -14.36 -19.86 10.37
N PRO A 144 -15.27 -20.02 11.35
CA PRO A 144 -15.70 -18.94 12.22
C PRO A 144 -14.62 -18.62 13.26
N ASP A 145 -13.45 -18.17 12.81
CA ASP A 145 -12.42 -17.66 13.72
C ASP A 145 -12.85 -16.30 14.28
N LEU A 146 -12.57 -16.10 15.58
CA LEU A 146 -12.76 -14.83 16.28
C LEU A 146 -12.12 -13.68 15.48
N PRO A 147 -12.77 -12.52 15.30
CA PRO A 147 -12.23 -11.41 14.50
C PRO A 147 -10.83 -10.94 14.94
N SER A 148 -10.47 -11.13 16.22
CA SER A 148 -9.19 -10.75 16.83
C SER A 148 -8.04 -11.75 16.59
N SER A 149 -8.30 -12.93 16.02
CA SER A 149 -7.27 -13.90 15.62
C SER A 149 -6.95 -13.87 14.13
N ARG A 150 -7.72 -13.11 13.33
CA ARG A 150 -7.52 -13.05 11.88
C ARG A 150 -6.34 -12.18 11.51
N ASN A 151 -5.52 -12.69 10.60
CA ASN A 151 -4.35 -11.99 10.09
C ASN A 151 -4.79 -10.80 9.22
N PRO A 152 -4.56 -9.53 9.65
CA PRO A 152 -5.02 -8.35 8.94
C PRO A 152 -4.43 -8.23 7.53
N SER A 153 -3.27 -8.82 7.24
CA SER A 153 -2.69 -8.78 5.89
C SER A 153 -3.50 -9.56 4.85
N THR A 154 -4.39 -10.45 5.29
CA THR A 154 -5.16 -11.36 4.42
C THR A 154 -6.67 -11.09 4.45
N MET A 155 -7.14 -10.14 5.28
CA MET A 155 -8.57 -9.92 5.53
C MET A 155 -9.34 -9.35 4.34
N LEU A 156 -8.65 -8.70 3.41
CA LEU A 156 -9.23 -8.12 2.19
C LEU A 156 -8.60 -8.78 0.97
N VAL A 157 -9.40 -8.89 -0.09
CA VAL A 157 -9.00 -9.37 -1.41
C VAL A 157 -9.08 -8.19 -2.35
N VAL A 158 -8.05 -8.02 -3.18
CA VAL A 158 -8.14 -7.12 -4.32
C VAL A 158 -8.84 -7.87 -5.43
N GLU A 159 -9.99 -7.40 -5.87
CA GLU A 159 -10.73 -8.02 -6.97
C GLU A 159 -10.31 -7.43 -8.32
N ASP A 160 -10.06 -6.13 -8.34
CA ASP A 160 -9.77 -5.40 -9.56
C ASP A 160 -8.89 -4.18 -9.27
N LEU A 161 -8.08 -3.81 -10.27
CA LEU A 161 -7.19 -2.67 -10.21
C LEU A 161 -7.16 -2.00 -11.59
N ARG A 162 -7.53 -0.70 -11.65
CA ARG A 162 -7.63 0.04 -12.92
C ARG A 162 -6.96 1.40 -12.84
N LEU A 163 -6.37 1.82 -13.96
CA LEU A 163 -5.94 3.20 -14.19
C LEU A 163 -7.06 3.96 -14.90
N LEU A 164 -7.60 4.98 -14.24
CA LEU A 164 -8.75 5.74 -14.71
C LEU A 164 -8.37 7.21 -14.91
N ASP A 165 -9.15 7.89 -15.75
CA ASP A 165 -9.10 9.35 -15.81
C ASP A 165 -9.66 9.97 -14.53
N LEU A 166 -8.94 10.92 -13.93
CA LEU A 166 -9.37 11.54 -12.69
C LEU A 166 -10.65 12.34 -12.88
N GLU A 167 -10.73 13.23 -13.86
CA GLU A 167 -11.90 14.10 -14.02
C GLU A 167 -13.15 13.29 -14.38
N GLU A 168 -13.00 12.28 -15.24
CA GLU A 168 -14.09 11.33 -15.50
C GLU A 168 -14.55 10.62 -14.22
N SER A 169 -13.61 10.22 -13.35
CA SER A 169 -13.96 9.60 -12.06
C SER A 169 -14.67 10.58 -11.10
N LEU A 170 -14.21 11.83 -11.05
CA LEU A 170 -14.78 12.88 -10.19
C LEU A 170 -16.17 13.36 -10.65
N THR A 171 -16.52 13.15 -11.92
CA THR A 171 -17.88 13.45 -12.43
C THR A 171 -18.89 12.35 -12.08
N LYS A 172 -18.43 11.10 -11.94
CA LYS A 172 -19.29 9.94 -11.63
C LYS A 172 -19.63 9.79 -10.15
N GLY A 173 -18.87 10.40 -9.23
CA GLY A 173 -19.03 10.19 -7.78
C GLY A 173 -18.88 11.48 -6.96
N PRO A 174 -19.97 12.07 -6.42
CA PRO A 174 -19.89 13.27 -5.59
C PRO A 174 -19.02 13.08 -4.33
N ASP A 175 -19.04 11.87 -3.75
CA ASP A 175 -18.19 11.52 -2.60
C ASP A 175 -16.70 11.51 -2.94
N LEU A 176 -16.33 11.01 -4.12
CA LEU A 176 -14.93 11.00 -4.57
C LEU A 176 -14.43 12.43 -4.80
N ARG A 177 -15.26 13.30 -5.37
CA ARG A 177 -14.94 14.73 -5.52
C ARG A 177 -14.69 15.39 -4.17
N ALA A 178 -15.58 15.19 -3.20
CA ALA A 178 -15.40 15.75 -1.88
C ALA A 178 -14.14 15.21 -1.18
N GLN A 179 -13.83 13.91 -1.33
CA GLN A 179 -12.58 13.32 -0.83
C GLN A 179 -11.34 13.91 -1.51
N TRP A 180 -11.39 14.10 -2.83
CA TRP A 180 -10.32 14.71 -3.61
C TRP A 180 -10.03 16.13 -3.11
N GLU A 181 -11.04 16.98 -2.97
CA GLU A 181 -10.83 18.36 -2.49
C GLU A 181 -10.25 18.39 -1.07
N ARG A 182 -10.78 17.57 -0.15
CA ARG A 182 -10.23 17.43 1.22
C ARG A 182 -8.78 16.94 1.26
N GLY A 183 -8.35 16.23 0.23
CA GLY A 183 -6.98 15.74 0.09
C GLY A 183 -5.99 16.79 -0.43
N ALA A 184 -6.44 17.97 -0.85
CA ALA A 184 -5.56 18.99 -1.44
C ALA A 184 -4.38 19.38 -0.53
N PRO A 185 -4.55 19.59 0.79
CA PRO A 185 -3.42 19.87 1.69
C PRO A 185 -2.40 18.72 1.75
N ALA A 186 -2.87 17.46 1.78
CA ALA A 186 -2.01 16.28 1.80
C ALA A 186 -1.20 16.14 0.49
N ARG A 187 -1.83 16.43 -0.66
CA ARG A 187 -1.15 16.46 -1.96
C ARG A 187 -0.12 17.59 -2.03
N ALA A 188 -0.47 18.80 -1.62
CA ALA A 188 0.44 19.94 -1.60
C ALA A 188 1.67 19.67 -0.73
N ALA A 189 1.45 19.17 0.49
CA ALA A 189 2.52 18.81 1.43
C ALA A 189 3.45 17.73 0.85
N LYS A 190 2.89 16.74 0.15
CA LYS A 190 3.69 15.70 -0.49
C LYS A 190 4.48 16.27 -1.68
N ARG A 191 3.91 17.17 -2.48
CA ARG A 191 4.65 17.86 -3.55
C ARG A 191 5.81 18.67 -2.98
N GLU A 192 5.57 19.44 -1.91
CA GLU A 192 6.60 20.20 -1.22
C GLU A 192 7.71 19.30 -0.68
N LYS A 193 7.35 18.18 -0.04
CA LYS A 193 8.31 17.18 0.46
C LYS A 193 9.26 16.67 -0.64
N TYR A 194 8.77 16.49 -1.87
CA TYR A 194 9.56 15.95 -2.97
C TYR A 194 10.00 17.02 -3.99
N ALA A 195 9.75 18.31 -3.73
CA ALA A 195 9.96 19.39 -4.71
C ALA A 195 11.41 19.55 -5.16
N THR A 196 12.38 19.24 -4.29
CA THR A 196 13.81 19.32 -4.60
C THR A 196 14.39 18.02 -5.15
N HIS A 197 13.57 16.97 -5.27
CA HIS A 197 14.01 15.69 -5.78
C HIS A 197 14.13 15.74 -7.31
N PRO A 198 15.31 15.48 -7.90
CA PRO A 198 15.58 15.74 -9.32
C PRO A 198 14.73 14.91 -10.28
N LEU A 199 14.24 13.75 -9.82
CA LEU A 199 13.40 12.87 -10.62
C LEU A 199 11.92 12.95 -10.23
N PHE A 200 11.53 13.77 -9.24
CA PHE A 200 10.11 13.82 -8.86
C PHE A 200 9.27 14.41 -10.00
N ALA A 201 8.27 13.63 -10.42
CA ALA A 201 7.40 13.99 -11.54
C ALA A 201 6.03 14.47 -11.05
N GLY A 202 5.49 13.89 -9.97
CA GLY A 202 4.14 14.21 -9.55
C GLY A 202 3.57 13.24 -8.53
N ILE A 203 2.24 13.27 -8.38
CA ILE A 203 1.53 12.46 -7.40
C ILE A 203 0.45 11.65 -8.09
N LEU A 204 0.48 10.34 -7.88
CA LEU A 204 -0.57 9.42 -8.29
C LEU A 204 -1.53 9.17 -7.12
N PRO A 205 -2.80 9.58 -7.20
CA PRO A 205 -3.81 9.12 -6.27
C PRO A 205 -4.14 7.64 -6.49
N VAL A 206 -4.27 6.90 -5.40
CA VAL A 206 -4.78 5.53 -5.37
C VAL A 206 -5.98 5.50 -4.45
N VAL A 207 -7.16 5.24 -5.00
CA VAL A 207 -8.41 5.10 -4.25
C VAL A 207 -8.71 3.63 -4.03
N PHE A 208 -8.98 3.28 -2.78
CA PHE A 208 -9.48 1.99 -2.36
C PHE A 208 -11.01 2.10 -2.32
N THR A 209 -11.71 1.29 -3.11
CA THR A 209 -13.17 1.21 -3.12
C THR A 209 -13.60 -0.12 -2.51
N PHE A 210 -14.71 -0.13 -1.78
CA PHE A 210 -15.29 -1.34 -1.22
C PHE A 210 -16.63 -1.57 -1.88
N ASP A 211 -16.80 -2.71 -2.57
CA ASP A 211 -18.02 -2.96 -3.34
C ASP A 211 -19.27 -3.00 -2.45
N GLU A 212 -19.12 -3.58 -1.26
CA GLU A 212 -20.18 -3.69 -0.27
C GLU A 212 -20.41 -2.38 0.51
N LEU A 213 -19.49 -1.41 0.38
CA LEU A 213 -19.56 -0.10 1.06
C LEU A 213 -18.78 1.01 0.34
N PRO A 214 -19.28 1.52 -0.81
CA PRO A 214 -18.55 2.52 -1.60
C PRO A 214 -18.20 3.80 -0.82
N ALA A 215 -19.05 4.20 0.13
CA ALA A 215 -18.83 5.35 1.00
C ALA A 215 -17.57 5.21 1.89
N ALA A 216 -17.09 3.98 2.14
CA ALA A 216 -15.85 3.70 2.86
C ALA A 216 -14.58 3.86 2.03
N ALA A 217 -14.69 4.40 0.82
CA ALA A 217 -13.52 4.66 0.01
C ALA A 217 -12.49 5.51 0.76
N ALA A 218 -11.22 5.13 0.58
CA ALA A 218 -10.08 5.80 1.16
C ALA A 218 -9.07 6.11 0.06
N THR A 219 -8.37 7.24 0.14
CA THR A 219 -7.38 7.62 -0.86
C THR A 219 -5.99 7.72 -0.22
N ILE A 220 -4.99 7.15 -0.89
CA ILE A 220 -3.58 7.44 -0.63
C ILE A 220 -2.97 8.17 -1.83
N TYR A 221 -1.84 8.82 -1.59
CA TYR A 221 -1.11 9.55 -2.61
C TYR A 221 0.27 8.92 -2.72
N ILE A 222 0.63 8.41 -3.90
CA ILE A 222 1.95 7.87 -4.23
C ILE A 222 2.75 8.97 -4.93
N ALA A 223 4.03 9.13 -4.56
CA ALA A 223 4.90 10.06 -5.29
C ALA A 223 5.44 9.31 -6.51
N GLN A 224 5.36 9.92 -7.68
CA GLN A 224 5.91 9.38 -8.92
C GLN A 224 7.26 10.05 -9.19
N CYS A 225 8.27 9.24 -9.44
CA CYS A 225 9.62 9.67 -9.73
C CYS A 225 9.99 9.08 -11.13
N HIS A 226 10.51 9.91 -12.04
CA HIS A 226 10.98 9.50 -13.36
C HIS A 226 12.10 8.47 -13.26
N PRO A 227 12.25 7.61 -14.27
CA PRO A 227 13.43 6.80 -14.32
C PRO A 227 14.73 7.62 -14.51
N ASN A 228 15.74 7.33 -13.70
CA ASN A 228 17.16 7.59 -13.70
C ASN A 228 17.65 7.41 -15.12
N PRO A 229 18.13 8.51 -15.71
CA PRO A 229 18.72 8.48 -17.04
C PRO A 229 19.81 7.42 -17.21
N GLY A 230 20.50 7.03 -16.13
CA GLY A 230 21.54 5.99 -16.14
C GLY A 230 21.07 4.57 -16.45
N THR A 231 19.79 4.23 -16.22
CA THR A 231 19.24 2.90 -16.53
C THR A 231 18.62 2.81 -17.92
N ARG A 232 18.59 3.92 -18.66
CA ARG A 232 18.03 3.99 -20.01
C ARG A 232 18.59 2.90 -20.96
N PRO A 233 19.91 2.63 -21.02
CA PRO A 233 20.42 1.57 -21.91
C PRO A 233 19.85 0.18 -21.56
N PHE A 234 19.62 -0.10 -20.28
CA PHE A 234 19.02 -1.35 -19.83
C PHE A 234 17.52 -1.41 -20.16
N ALA A 235 16.79 -0.30 -19.96
CA ALA A 235 15.38 -0.21 -20.33
C ALA A 235 15.16 -0.42 -21.84
N GLU A 236 16.07 0.09 -22.69
CA GLU A 236 16.05 -0.12 -24.14
C GLU A 236 16.27 -1.59 -24.52
N GLN A 237 17.12 -2.33 -23.79
CA GLN A 237 17.31 -3.76 -23.99
C GLN A 237 16.09 -4.58 -23.58
N LEU A 238 15.37 -4.16 -22.53
CA LEU A 238 14.15 -4.82 -22.07
C LEU A 238 12.91 -4.46 -22.90
N ALA A 239 12.97 -3.43 -23.74
CA ALA A 239 11.83 -2.94 -24.50
C ALA A 239 11.04 -4.03 -25.27
N PRO A 240 11.68 -5.03 -25.94
CA PRO A 240 10.95 -6.07 -26.67
C PRO A 240 10.11 -7.00 -25.79
N ILE A 241 10.46 -7.14 -24.51
CA ILE A 241 9.80 -8.04 -23.55
C ILE A 241 9.14 -7.28 -22.40
N ARG A 242 9.13 -5.95 -22.47
CA ARG A 242 8.68 -5.06 -21.39
C ARG A 242 7.26 -5.38 -20.95
N ASP A 243 6.34 -5.56 -21.89
CA ASP A 243 4.93 -5.75 -21.55
C ASP A 243 4.71 -7.10 -20.84
N THR A 244 5.44 -8.15 -21.22
CA THR A 244 5.47 -9.44 -20.51
C THR A 244 6.06 -9.29 -19.09
N ILE A 245 7.15 -8.53 -18.94
CA ILE A 245 7.73 -8.24 -17.60
C ILE A 245 6.71 -7.48 -16.73
N LEU A 246 6.01 -6.50 -17.29
CA LEU A 246 4.99 -5.74 -16.57
C LEU A 246 3.79 -6.62 -16.17
N GLU A 247 3.34 -7.53 -17.03
CA GLU A 247 2.32 -8.53 -16.68
C GLU A 247 2.77 -9.46 -15.54
N ASP A 248 4.00 -9.96 -15.60
CA ASP A 248 4.59 -10.79 -14.56
C ASP A 248 4.73 -10.07 -13.22
N LEU A 249 5.15 -8.79 -13.25
CA LEU A 249 5.17 -7.92 -12.07
C LEU A 249 3.77 -7.66 -11.51
N MET A 250 2.76 -7.50 -12.37
CA MET A 250 1.37 -7.38 -11.93
C MET A 250 0.92 -8.66 -11.21
N HIS A 251 1.22 -9.84 -11.78
CA HIS A 251 0.92 -11.12 -11.15
C HIS A 251 1.62 -11.25 -9.80
N LEU A 252 2.92 -10.97 -9.73
CA LEU A 252 3.69 -11.03 -8.51
C LEU A 252 3.13 -10.10 -7.42
N GLY A 253 2.83 -8.85 -7.78
CA GLY A 253 2.26 -7.88 -6.85
C GLY A 253 0.87 -8.30 -6.37
N MET A 254 -0.05 -8.59 -7.29
CA MET A 254 -1.44 -8.92 -6.99
C MET A 254 -1.58 -10.21 -6.19
N ASP A 255 -0.86 -11.26 -6.59
CA ASP A 255 -0.90 -12.55 -5.89
C ASP A 255 -0.18 -12.49 -4.55
N SER A 256 0.85 -11.63 -4.37
CA SER A 256 1.44 -11.44 -3.03
C SER A 256 0.41 -10.95 -2.00
N ILE A 257 -0.50 -10.09 -2.44
CA ILE A 257 -1.60 -9.58 -1.63
C ILE A 257 -2.65 -10.68 -1.41
N ASN A 258 -3.11 -11.29 -2.50
CA ASN A 258 -4.26 -12.20 -2.48
C ASN A 258 -3.94 -13.62 -2.01
N ALA A 259 -2.70 -14.09 -2.13
CA ALA A 259 -2.27 -15.38 -1.60
C ALA A 259 -1.55 -15.25 -0.23
N GLY A 260 -1.40 -14.04 0.29
CA GLY A 260 -0.98 -13.79 1.68
C GLY A 260 0.53 -13.90 1.93
N PHE A 261 1.37 -13.68 0.92
CA PHE A 261 2.83 -13.60 1.04
C PHE A 261 3.32 -12.15 0.85
N SER A 262 2.89 -11.23 1.72
CA SER A 262 3.18 -9.80 1.60
C SER A 262 4.67 -9.51 1.37
N LEU A 263 4.97 -8.86 0.23
CA LEU A 263 6.31 -8.41 -0.15
C LEU A 263 6.75 -7.23 0.73
N ARG A 264 7.97 -7.27 1.24
CA ARG A 264 8.55 -6.16 2.00
C ARG A 264 10.02 -5.96 1.71
N ALA A 265 10.43 -4.70 1.82
CA ALA A 265 11.84 -4.35 1.76
C ALA A 265 12.54 -4.78 3.05
N VAL A 266 13.71 -5.42 2.93
CA VAL A 266 14.52 -5.86 4.06
C VAL A 266 15.85 -5.12 4.03
N LEU A 267 16.11 -4.35 5.08
CA LEU A 267 17.37 -3.61 5.22
C LEU A 267 18.55 -4.59 5.33
N GLY A 268 19.52 -4.46 4.42
CA GLY A 268 20.76 -5.26 4.43
C GLY A 268 20.67 -6.63 3.74
N ALA A 269 19.55 -7.00 3.12
CA ALA A 269 19.48 -8.18 2.26
C ALA A 269 20.11 -7.91 0.87
N SER A 270 20.73 -8.94 0.28
CA SER A 270 21.28 -8.95 -1.10
C SER A 270 20.22 -8.60 -2.13
N GLU A 271 19.04 -9.21 -2.00
CA GLU A 271 17.85 -8.92 -2.79
C GLU A 271 16.90 -8.09 -1.91
N GLY A 272 16.81 -6.79 -2.17
CA GLY A 272 16.24 -5.81 -1.25
C GLY A 272 14.75 -5.98 -0.93
N VAL A 273 14.05 -6.95 -1.52
CA VAL A 273 12.61 -7.22 -1.32
C VAL A 273 12.36 -8.72 -1.23
N LEU A 274 11.74 -9.15 -0.13
CA LEU A 274 11.47 -10.56 0.15
C LEU A 274 9.97 -10.79 0.43
N PRO A 275 9.45 -11.99 0.14
CA PRO A 275 8.11 -12.39 0.54
C PRO A 275 8.11 -12.81 2.01
N GLY A 276 7.01 -12.54 2.70
CA GLY A 276 6.83 -12.93 4.09
C GLY A 276 5.38 -13.04 4.48
N GLN A 277 5.16 -13.51 5.70
CA GLN A 277 3.83 -13.66 6.29
C GLN A 277 3.78 -12.94 7.62
N PHE A 278 2.60 -12.44 7.98
CA PHE A 278 2.38 -11.88 9.30
C PHE A 278 2.04 -12.99 10.28
N VAL A 279 2.88 -13.13 11.31
CA VAL A 279 2.68 -14.05 12.42
C VAL A 279 2.35 -13.27 13.68
N ARG A 280 1.59 -13.88 14.58
CA ARG A 280 1.28 -13.26 15.86
C ARG A 280 2.46 -13.44 16.81
N SER A 281 3.08 -12.34 17.22
CA SER A 281 4.20 -12.31 18.17
C SER A 281 3.94 -11.26 19.25
N HIS A 282 4.05 -11.65 20.52
CA HIS A 282 3.80 -10.78 21.69
C HIS A 282 2.50 -9.96 21.60
N GLY A 283 1.41 -10.59 21.15
CA GLY A 283 0.09 -9.95 21.03
C GLY A 283 -0.05 -8.97 19.86
N THR A 284 0.96 -8.86 18.99
CA THR A 284 0.95 -8.03 17.78
C THR A 284 1.20 -8.85 16.52
N TRP A 285 0.88 -8.28 15.35
CA TRP A 285 1.20 -8.88 14.06
C TRP A 285 2.54 -8.38 13.57
N THR A 286 3.46 -9.32 13.36
CA THR A 286 4.84 -9.07 12.96
C THR A 286 5.13 -9.82 11.68
N TRP A 287 5.67 -9.11 10.69
CA TRP A 287 6.10 -9.70 9.44
C TRP A 287 7.34 -10.56 9.66
N GLN A 288 7.30 -11.76 9.10
CA GLN A 288 8.42 -12.69 9.08
C GLN A 288 8.64 -13.12 7.63
N GLN A 289 9.87 -12.94 7.15
CA GLN A 289 10.28 -13.42 5.82
C GLN A 289 10.09 -14.93 5.70
N LEU A 290 9.69 -15.41 4.52
CA LEU A 290 9.55 -16.85 4.24
C LEU A 290 10.91 -17.55 4.16
N PHE A 291 11.91 -16.84 3.63
CA PHE A 291 13.30 -17.25 3.50
C PHE A 291 14.18 -15.99 3.51
N SER A 292 15.49 -16.13 3.71
CA SER A 292 16.39 -14.97 3.82
C SER A 292 16.92 -14.44 2.49
N ASP A 293 16.79 -15.21 1.41
CA ASP A 293 17.27 -14.89 0.06
C ASP A 293 16.52 -15.74 -0.96
N TRP A 294 16.24 -15.23 -2.16
CA TRP A 294 15.46 -15.95 -3.17
C TRP A 294 16.16 -17.21 -3.67
N SER A 295 17.49 -17.34 -3.56
CA SER A 295 18.20 -18.59 -3.86
C SER A 295 17.83 -19.75 -2.92
N GLN A 296 17.26 -19.45 -1.75
CA GLN A 296 16.81 -20.45 -0.77
C GLN A 296 15.38 -20.93 -1.02
N TYR A 297 14.63 -20.27 -1.90
CA TYR A 297 13.27 -20.70 -2.23
C TYR A 297 13.26 -22.14 -2.76
N ARG A 298 12.31 -22.94 -2.27
CA ARG A 298 12.05 -24.30 -2.75
C ARG A 298 10.55 -24.47 -3.01
N ARG A 299 10.24 -25.02 -4.20
CA ARG A 299 8.88 -25.39 -4.59
C ARG A 299 8.24 -26.32 -3.55
N GLY A 300 6.95 -26.14 -3.29
CA GLY A 300 6.15 -26.96 -2.38
C GLY A 300 6.14 -26.48 -0.93
N GLN A 301 6.97 -25.49 -0.57
CA GLN A 301 6.97 -24.92 0.78
C GLN A 301 5.92 -23.82 0.96
N HIS A 302 5.54 -23.15 -0.13
CA HIS A 302 4.71 -21.93 -0.10
C HIS A 302 3.72 -21.91 -1.26
N THR A 303 2.58 -22.58 -1.10
CA THR A 303 1.60 -22.80 -2.18
C THR A 303 1.20 -21.53 -2.93
N GLY A 304 0.95 -20.42 -2.23
CA GLY A 304 0.60 -19.15 -2.88
C GLY A 304 1.71 -18.58 -3.77
N LEU A 305 2.97 -18.66 -3.30
CA LEU A 305 4.13 -18.24 -4.08
C LEU A 305 4.39 -19.20 -5.24
N ASP A 306 4.28 -20.52 -5.03
CA ASP A 306 4.42 -21.53 -6.08
C ASP A 306 3.46 -21.26 -7.25
N GLN A 307 2.17 -21.08 -6.93
CA GLN A 307 1.13 -20.78 -7.92
C GLN A 307 1.34 -19.45 -8.63
N THR A 308 1.94 -18.47 -7.95
CA THR A 308 2.28 -17.17 -8.57
C THR A 308 3.40 -17.35 -9.58
N ILE A 309 4.44 -18.10 -9.23
CA ILE A 309 5.57 -18.38 -10.13
C ILE A 309 5.09 -19.15 -11.37
N ASP A 310 4.11 -20.06 -11.22
CA ASP A 310 3.52 -20.79 -12.36
C ASP A 310 2.80 -19.88 -13.38
N LYS A 311 2.41 -18.67 -12.99
CA LYS A 311 1.76 -17.70 -13.90
C LYS A 311 2.76 -16.85 -14.67
N LEU A 312 4.03 -16.79 -14.24
CA LEU A 312 5.04 -15.92 -14.84
C LEU A 312 5.46 -16.45 -16.22
N ARG A 313 5.52 -15.55 -17.20
CA ARG A 313 5.73 -15.90 -18.62
C ARG A 313 7.08 -15.46 -19.18
N SER A 314 7.70 -14.46 -18.57
CA SER A 314 8.99 -13.91 -19.01
C SER A 314 10.16 -14.89 -18.84
N GLY A 315 10.00 -15.91 -18.00
CA GLY A 315 11.06 -16.85 -17.64
C GLY A 315 12.04 -16.30 -16.59
N PHE A 316 11.85 -15.07 -16.12
CA PHE A 316 12.66 -14.50 -15.03
C PHE A 316 12.18 -14.95 -13.67
N THR A 317 13.12 -15.02 -12.72
CA THR A 317 12.77 -15.25 -11.31
C THR A 317 12.07 -14.03 -10.72
N PRO A 318 11.30 -14.19 -9.63
CA PRO A 318 10.74 -13.04 -8.92
C PRO A 318 11.79 -12.01 -8.50
N SER A 319 12.99 -12.42 -8.05
CA SER A 319 14.04 -11.47 -7.68
C SER A 319 14.51 -10.63 -8.86
N THR A 320 14.79 -11.26 -10.00
CA THR A 320 15.16 -10.57 -11.24
C THR A 320 14.05 -9.62 -11.71
N LEU A 321 12.78 -10.02 -11.62
CA LEU A 321 11.66 -9.12 -11.93
C LEU A 321 11.65 -7.89 -11.01
N LEU A 322 11.85 -8.07 -9.71
CA LEU A 322 11.88 -6.98 -8.73
C LEU A 322 13.07 -6.03 -8.94
N GLU A 323 14.23 -6.53 -9.37
CA GLU A 323 15.37 -5.72 -9.81
C GLU A 323 15.06 -4.95 -11.09
N MET A 324 14.45 -5.60 -12.08
CA MET A 324 14.02 -4.94 -13.32
C MET A 324 12.97 -3.86 -13.06
N PHE A 325 12.05 -4.08 -12.11
CA PHE A 325 11.12 -3.04 -11.65
C PHE A 325 11.88 -1.82 -11.12
N GLN A 326 12.96 -2.05 -10.36
CA GLN A 326 13.82 -0.95 -9.95
C GLN A 326 14.37 -0.23 -11.18
N CYS A 327 14.91 -0.90 -12.19
CA CYS A 327 15.44 -0.23 -13.37
C CYS A 327 14.40 0.48 -14.26
N LEU A 328 13.20 -0.08 -14.39
CA LEU A 328 12.15 0.39 -15.30
C LEU A 328 11.26 1.48 -14.72
N VAL A 329 11.18 1.56 -13.38
CA VAL A 329 10.23 2.42 -12.67
C VAL A 329 10.88 3.27 -11.57
N LEU A 330 11.93 2.75 -10.90
CA LEU A 330 12.46 3.33 -9.65
C LEU A 330 13.92 3.77 -9.69
N SER A 331 14.62 3.50 -10.78
CA SER A 331 15.91 4.07 -11.06
C SER A 331 15.47 5.21 -11.86
#